data_AF-A0A368ES36-F1
#
_entry.id   AF-A0A368ES36-F1
#
_cell.length_a   1.000
_cell.length_b   1.000
_cell.length_c   1.000
_cell.angle_alpha   90.00
_cell.angle_beta   90.00
_cell.angle_gamma   90.00
#
_symmetry.space_group_name_H-M   'P 1'
#
loop_
_entity.id
_entity.type
_entity.pdbx_description
1 polymer ?
#
loop_
_entity_poly.entity_id
_entity_poly.type
_entity_poly.pdbx_seq_one_letter_code
_entity_poly.pdbx_strand_id
1 'polypeptide(L)' 'HAVRGSDVDRVVVAGRTVVADGILTTADLGELIAKVRGRVPALFERRAAYLASVGDPAGLFSQ' A
#
# COMPACT_ATOMS: atom_id res chain seq x y z
N HIS A 1 -4.22 0.95 23.10
CA HIS A 1 -3.70 0.12 22.00
C HIS A 1 -3.58 0.97 20.76
N ALA A 2 -2.40 1.05 20.14
CA ALA A 2 -2.26 1.55 18.78
C ALA A 2 -2.44 0.36 17.84
N VAL A 3 -3.40 0.43 16.93
CA VAL A 3 -3.70 -0.62 15.95
C VAL A 3 -3.00 -0.22 14.66
N ARG A 4 -2.23 -1.12 14.05
CA ARG A 4 -1.65 -0.90 12.73
C ARG A 4 -2.75 -1.09 11.68
N GLY A 5 -2.62 -0.45 10.53
CA GLY A 5 -3.56 -0.67 9.42
C GLY A 5 -3.65 -2.14 9.00
N SER A 6 -2.58 -2.92 9.17
CA SER A 6 -2.51 -4.37 8.91
C SER A 6 -3.34 -5.22 9.87
N ASP A 7 -3.71 -4.68 11.03
CA ASP A 7 -4.43 -5.43 12.06
C ASP A 7 -5.96 -5.34 11.84
N VAL A 8 -6.39 -4.66 10.76
CA VAL A 8 -7.80 -4.43 10.44
C VAL A 8 -8.34 -5.53 9.54
N ASP A 9 -9.27 -6.32 10.07
CA ASP A 9 -9.93 -7.41 9.34
C ASP A 9 -11.21 -6.96 8.60
N ARG A 10 -11.92 -5.95 9.13
CA ARG A 10 -13.22 -5.52 8.61
C ARG A 10 -13.43 -4.01 8.68
N VAL A 11 -14.02 -3.45 7.62
CA VAL A 11 -14.44 -2.05 7.55
C VAL A 11 -15.84 -1.94 6.96
N VAL A 12 -16.72 -1.19 7.63
CA VAL A 12 -18.09 -0.91 7.20
C VAL A 12 -18.30 0.60 7.09
N VAL A 13 -18.83 1.06 5.97
CA VAL A 13 -19.15 2.47 5.70
C VAL A 13 -20.60 2.58 5.29
N ALA A 14 -21.40 3.37 6.02
CA ALA A 14 -22.84 3.54 5.77
C ALA A 14 -23.60 2.20 5.65
N GLY A 15 -23.28 1.24 6.51
CA GLY A 15 -23.88 -0.10 6.51
C GLY A 15 -23.36 -1.06 5.42
N ARG A 16 -22.45 -0.61 4.55
CA ARG A 16 -21.81 -1.45 3.53
C ARG A 16 -20.41 -1.90 3.97
N THR A 17 -20.17 -3.21 3.96
CA THR A 17 -18.82 -3.75 4.13
C THR A 17 -17.94 -3.43 2.92
N VAL A 18 -16.82 -2.75 3.17
CA VAL A 18 -15.82 -2.39 2.14
C VAL A 18 -14.50 -3.14 2.32
N VAL A 19 -14.24 -3.70 3.50
CA VAL A 19 -13.14 -4.65 3.76
C VAL A 19 -13.70 -5.84 4.53
N ALA A 20 -13.35 -7.05 4.12
CA ALA A 20 -13.66 -8.30 4.81
C ALA A 20 -12.46 -9.25 4.74
N ASP A 21 -12.15 -9.93 5.84
CA ASP A 21 -11.00 -10.84 5.96
C ASP A 21 -9.67 -10.17 5.55
N GLY A 22 -9.54 -8.87 5.84
CA GLY A 22 -8.39 -8.04 5.43
C GLY A 22 -8.34 -7.65 3.95
N ILE A 23 -9.34 -8.04 3.16
CA ILE A 23 -9.40 -7.81 1.71
C ILE A 23 -10.40 -6.70 1.34
N LEU A 24 -9.97 -5.79 0.47
CA LEU A 24 -10.85 -4.77 -0.13
C LEU A 24 -11.90 -5.44 -1.04
N THR A 25 -13.18 -5.22 -0.76
CA THR A 25 -14.28 -5.92 -1.45
C THR A 25 -14.86 -5.13 -2.63
N THR A 26 -14.46 -3.87 -2.80
CA THR A 26 -15.05 -2.94 -3.78
C THR A 26 -14.17 -2.69 -5.01
N ALA A 27 -12.93 -3.17 -5.00
CA ALA A 27 -11.99 -3.08 -6.11
C ALA A 27 -10.84 -4.08 -5.91
N ASP A 28 -10.15 -4.42 -6.99
CA ASP A 28 -8.89 -5.14 -6.92
C ASP A 28 -7.75 -4.18 -6.50
N LEU A 29 -7.08 -4.51 -5.39
CA LEU A 29 -6.01 -3.68 -4.87
C LEU A 29 -4.78 -3.67 -5.80
N GLY A 30 -4.48 -4.79 -6.46
CA GLY A 30 -3.36 -4.91 -7.40
C GLY A 30 -3.54 -4.01 -8.61
N GLU A 31 -4.74 -4.00 -9.20
CA GLU A 31 -5.11 -3.12 -10.31
C GLU A 31 -5.03 -1.65 -9.90
N LEU A 32 -5.54 -1.29 -8.71
CA LEU A 32 -5.43 0.08 -8.19
C LEU A 32 -3.97 0.52 -8.06
N ILE A 33 -3.12 -0.33 -7.49
CA ILE A 33 -1.69 -0.07 -7.36
C ILE A 33 -1.05 0.12 -8.73
N ALA A 34 -1.30 -0.79 -9.69
CA ALA A 34 -0.76 -0.68 -11.05
C ALA A 34 -1.19 0.63 -11.73
N LYS A 35 -2.46 1.00 -11.58
CA LYS A 35 -3.03 2.23 -12.13
C LYS A 35 -2.39 3.49 -11.55
N VAL A 36 -2.09 3.49 -10.24
CA VAL A 36 -1.37 4.61 -9.60
C VAL A 36 0.08 4.65 -10.08
N ARG A 37 0.77 3.51 -10.13
CA ARG A 37 2.15 3.42 -10.62
C ARG A 37 2.31 3.97 -12.03
N GLY A 38 1.36 3.68 -12.93
CA GLY A 38 1.35 4.20 -14.29
C GLY A 38 1.15 5.72 -14.38
N ARG A 39 0.55 6.37 -13.37
CA ARG A 39 0.29 7.82 -13.38
C ARG A 39 1.43 8.68 -12.85
N VAL A 40 2.27 8.12 -11.99
CA VAL A 40 3.37 8.85 -11.35
C VAL A 40 4.72 8.14 -11.52
N PRO A 41 5.10 7.75 -12.76
CA PRO A 41 6.33 6.98 -12.99
C PRO A 41 7.58 7.67 -12.42
N ALA A 42 7.66 9.00 -12.55
CA ALA A 42 8.78 9.79 -12.05
C ALA A 42 9.00 9.67 -10.52
N LEU A 43 7.95 9.43 -9.72
CA LEU A 43 8.13 9.21 -8.28
C LEU A 43 8.82 7.88 -7.99
N PHE A 44 8.50 6.85 -8.77
CA PHE A 44 9.12 5.53 -8.63
C PHE A 44 10.55 5.52 -9.16
N GLU A 45 10.82 6.22 -10.26
CA GLU A 45 12.18 6.43 -10.78
C GLU A 45 13.07 7.14 -9.77
N ARG A 46 12.57 8.22 -9.15
CA ARG A 46 13.29 8.94 -8.09
C ARG A 46 13.60 8.04 -6.89
N ARG A 47 12.63 7.21 -6.46
CA ARG A 47 12.86 6.24 -5.38
C ARG A 47 13.91 5.20 -5.79
N ALA A 48 13.85 4.67 -7.01
CA ALA A 48 14.81 3.69 -7.49
C ALA A 48 16.24 4.29 -7.55
N ALA A 49 16.39 5.51 -8.06
CA ALA A 49 17.67 6.21 -8.09
C ALA A 49 18.22 6.46 -6.67
N TYR A 50 17.37 6.86 -5.74
CA TYR A 50 17.75 7.03 -4.34
C TYR A 50 18.24 5.71 -3.72
N LEU A 51 17.47 4.63 -3.86
CA LEU A 51 17.86 3.31 -3.32
C LEU A 51 19.15 2.78 -3.97
N ALA A 52 19.36 3.02 -5.26
CA ALA A 52 20.62 2.68 -5.91
C ALA A 52 21.81 3.48 -5.35
N SER A 53 21.58 4.72 -4.91
CA SER A 53 22.62 5.57 -4.32
C SER A 53 22.97 5.24 -2.87
N VAL A 54 22.02 4.73 -2.08
CA VAL A 54 22.22 4.50 -0.63
C VAL A 54 22.23 3.01 -0.23
N GLY A 55 21.96 2.09 -1.16
CA GLY A 55 21.68 0.69 -0.85
C GLY A 55 20.28 0.51 -0.26
N ASP A 56 19.96 -0.70 0.24
CA ASP A 56 18.71 -0.91 0.98
C ASP A 56 18.84 -0.26 2.37
N PRO A 57 18.11 0.82 2.69
CA PRO A 57 18.25 1.52 3.95
C PRO A 57 17.74 0.60 5.07
N ALA A 58 18.65 0.17 5.95
CA ALA A 58 18.30 -0.64 7.10
C ALA A 58 17.22 0.07 7.94
N GLY A 59 16.08 -0.60 8.11
CA GLY A 59 15.06 -0.23 9.10
C GLY A 59 13.79 0.45 8.60
N LEU A 60 13.71 0.91 7.34
CA LEU A 60 12.46 1.52 6.83
C LEU A 60 11.50 0.51 6.17
N PHE A 61 12.05 -0.56 5.59
CA PHE A 61 11.30 -1.63 4.92
C PHE A 61 11.79 -3.04 5.28
N SER A 62 12.72 -3.15 6.23
CA SER A 62 13.22 -4.41 6.75
C SER A 62 12.14 -5.00 7.66
N GLN A 63 11.45 -6.05 7.18
CA GLN A 63 10.66 -6.96 8.03
C GLN A 63 11.45 -8.22 8.31
#